data_AF-A0A5E4JYB6-F1
#
_entry.id   AF-A0A5E4JYB6-F1
#
_cell.length_a   1.000
_cell.length_b   1.000
_cell.length_c   1.000
_cell.angle_alpha   90.00
_cell.angle_beta   90.00
_cell.angle_gamma   90.00
#
_symmetry.space_group_name_H-M   'P 1'
#
loop_
_entity.id
_entity.type
_entity.pdbx_description
1 polymer ?
#
loop_
_entity_poly.entity_id
_entity_poly.type
_entity_poly.pdbx_seq_one_letter_code
_entity_poly.pdbx_strand_id
1 'polypeptide(L)' 'MAEQPIEKGTVRFKCPNCMKYELTRTAHERKIAAKYTCPACGFTGPN' A
#
# COMPACT_ATOMS: atom_id res chain seq x y z
N MET A 1 2.71 -20.73 -14.32
CA MET A 1 2.46 -19.27 -14.27
C MET A 1 1.60 -19.03 -13.04
N ALA A 2 2.15 -18.41 -11.99
CA ALA A 2 1.40 -18.22 -10.75
C ALA A 2 0.42 -17.06 -10.95
N GLU A 3 -0.83 -17.40 -11.28
CA GLU A 3 -1.98 -16.49 -11.13
C GLU A 3 -2.08 -16.11 -9.66
N GLN A 4 -1.68 -14.87 -9.35
CA GLN A 4 -1.89 -14.32 -8.02
C GLN A 4 -3.40 -14.11 -7.85
N PRO A 5 -4.06 -14.82 -6.90
CA PRO A 5 -5.47 -14.64 -6.68
C PRO A 5 -5.70 -13.18 -6.31
N ILE A 6 -6.69 -12.54 -6.91
CA ILE A 6 -7.19 -11.22 -6.51
C ILE A 6 -7.60 -11.28 -5.04
N GLU A 7 -6.65 -11.01 -4.15
CA GLU A 7 -6.85 -11.12 -2.71
C GLU A 7 -7.84 -10.03 -2.27
N LYS A 8 -9.05 -10.50 -1.95
CA LYS A 8 -10.16 -9.76 -1.35
C LYS A 8 -9.63 -9.08 -0.08
N GLY A 9 -9.24 -7.81 -0.17
CA GLY A 9 -8.59 -7.09 0.94
C GLY A 9 -7.54 -6.07 0.53
N THR A 10 -7.30 -5.90 -0.78
CA THR A 10 -6.55 -4.74 -1.28
C THR A 10 -7.30 -3.45 -0.97
N VAL A 11 -6.65 -2.54 -0.24
CA VAL A 11 -7.15 -1.20 0.04
C VAL A 11 -6.37 -0.17 -0.76
N ARG A 12 -7.09 0.86 -1.19
CA ARG A 12 -6.52 2.03 -1.85
C ARG A 12 -6.81 3.23 -0.98
N PHE A 13 -5.79 4.01 -0.66
CA PHE A 13 -5.93 5.23 0.11
C PHE A 13 -4.96 6.27 -0.40
N LYS A 14 -5.35 7.53 -0.32
CA LYS A 14 -4.43 8.63 -0.67
C LYS A 14 -3.42 8.81 0.45
N CYS A 15 -2.20 9.15 0.09
CA CYS A 15 -1.16 9.47 1.07
C CYS A 15 -1.68 10.56 2.03
N PRO A 16 -1.69 10.35 3.36
CA PRO A 16 -2.17 11.34 4.30
C PRO A 16 -1.28 12.60 4.33
N ASN A 17 -0.02 12.47 3.93
CA ASN A 17 0.93 13.58 3.95
C ASN A 17 0.78 14.51 2.74
N CYS A 18 0.71 13.95 1.52
CA CYS A 18 0.69 14.76 0.31
C CYS A 18 -0.64 14.76 -0.44
N MET A 19 -1.51 13.77 -0.21
CA MET A 19 -2.79 13.52 -0.91
C MET A 19 -2.73 13.45 -2.45
N LYS A 20 -1.54 13.63 -3.04
CA LYS A 20 -1.25 13.58 -4.48
C LYS A 20 -1.03 12.18 -5.01
N TYR A 21 -0.67 11.22 -4.15
CA TYR A 21 -0.35 9.85 -4.55
C TYR A 21 -1.36 8.88 -3.94
N GLU A 22 -1.88 7.97 -4.75
CA GLU A 22 -2.76 6.89 -4.32
C GLU A 22 -1.92 5.66 -4.00
N LEU A 23 -1.90 5.28 -2.72
CA LEU A 23 -1.23 4.08 -2.27
C LEU A 23 -2.20 2.92 -2.30
N THR A 24 -1.75 1.83 -2.90
CA THR A 24 -2.44 0.55 -2.88
C THR A 24 -1.66 -0.38 -1.96
N ARG A 25 -2.35 -0.94 -0.97
CA ARG A 25 -1.81 -1.97 -0.07
C ARG A 25 -2.67 -3.21 -0.19
N THR A 26 -2.04 -4.33 -0.49
CA THR A 26 -2.67 -5.64 -0.51
C THR A 26 -2.89 -6.17 0.90
N ALA A 27 -3.72 -7.19 1.05
CA ALA A 27 -3.95 -7.82 2.36
C ALA A 27 -2.68 -8.50 2.86
N HIS A 28 -1.90 -9.07 1.94
CA HIS A 28 -0.59 -9.63 2.24
C HIS A 28 0.34 -8.58 2.87
N GLU A 29 0.48 -7.42 2.24
CA GLU A 29 1.37 -6.35 2.72
C GLU A 29 0.97 -5.84 4.11
N ARG A 30 -0.33 -5.80 4.42
CA ARG A 30 -0.81 -5.52 5.78
C ARG A 30 -0.47 -6.65 6.76
N LYS A 31 -0.54 -7.91 6.32
CA LYS A 31 -0.25 -9.08 7.15
C LYS A 31 1.23 -9.17 7.52
N ILE A 32 2.12 -8.90 6.59
CA ILE A 32 3.58 -8.89 6.83
C ILE A 32 4.10 -7.55 7.33
N ALA A 33 3.19 -6.60 7.53
CA ALA A 33 3.53 -5.29 7.99
C ALA A 33 4.58 -4.59 7.06
N ALA A 34 4.37 -4.68 5.74
CA ALA A 34 5.31 -4.15 4.75
C ALA A 34 5.32 -2.62 4.77
N LYS A 35 6.49 -2.06 5.08
CA LYS A 35 6.74 -0.63 4.97
C LYS A 35 6.48 -0.19 3.54
N TYR A 36 5.75 0.91 3.39
CA TYR A 36 5.50 1.54 2.10
C TYR A 36 6.07 2.93 2.12
N THR A 37 6.69 3.34 1.01
CA THR A 37 7.20 4.70 0.84
C THR A 37 6.41 5.40 -0.25
N CYS A 38 5.82 6.54 0.08
CA CYS A 38 5.15 7.39 -0.89
C CYS A 38 6.20 8.07 -1.79
N PRO A 39 6.16 7.88 -3.12
CA PRO A 39 7.14 8.48 -4.02
C PRO A 39 6.98 9.99 -4.19
N ALA A 40 5.82 10.55 -3.82
CA ALA A 40 5.57 11.98 -3.96
C ALA A 40 6.12 12.84 -2.80
N CYS A 41 6.22 12.28 -1.60
CA CYS A 41 6.65 13.02 -0.40
C CYS A 41 7.68 12.28 0.45
N GLY A 42 8.08 11.07 0.07
CA GLY A 42 9.01 10.23 0.84
C GLY A 42 8.40 9.66 2.13
N PHE A 43 7.09 9.85 2.35
CA PHE A 43 6.44 9.35 3.57
C PHE A 43 6.51 7.84 3.63
N THR A 44 7.26 7.32 4.61
CA THR A 44 7.32 5.90 4.90
C THR A 44 6.40 5.60 6.06
N GLY A 45 5.27 4.93 5.78
CA GLY A 45 4.31 4.59 6.81
C GLY A 45 4.84 3.48 7.73
N PRO A 46 4.78 3.65 9.07
CA PRO A 46 4.72 2.50 9.97
C PRO A 46 3.34 1.85 9.79
N ASN A 47 3.26 0.54 10.01
CA ASN A 47 1.97 -0.17 9.94
C ASN A 47 0.90 0.40 10.83
#